data_AF-A0A9X1ABB2-F1
#
_entry.id   AF-A0A9X1ABB2-F1
#
_cell.length_a   1.000
_cell.length_b   1.000
_cell.length_c   1.000
_cell.angle_alpha   90.00
_cell.angle_beta   90.00
_cell.angle_gamma   90.00
#
_symmetry.space_group_name_H-M   'P 1'
#
loop_
_entity.id
_entity.type
_entity.pdbx_description
1 polymer ?
#
loop_
_entity_poly.entity_id
_entity_poly.type
_entity_poly.pdbx_seq_one_letter_code
_entity_poly.pdbx_strand_id
1 'polypeptide(L)'
;MMDETRAEAARQALFCEQVLTKSGSNVLLETLREAKSVAAWEHFPQGDVFDPETGAQWYYHSHPPQEGQAEHGHFHCFVRPEGANGPIHHIVAVGVDPYGRLLRLFTVNQWVVGDNWLDAEPTIALLPRFDLHFARPSYLVNRWLSAVVDLYSEEIRMLIRERDRVLAEHQSANDTPARDDRALEVTSELGVDLRQMAAGLGV
;
A
#
# COMPACT_ATOMS: atom_id res chain seq x y z
N MET A 1 24.87 -4.44 -3.19
CA MET A 1 24.00 -5.08 -2.18
C MET A 1 22.70 -4.32 -1.95
N MET A 2 22.65 -3.22 -1.17
CA MET A 2 21.37 -2.52 -0.88
C MET A 2 20.81 -1.77 -2.11
N ASP A 3 21.62 -0.94 -2.77
CA ASP A 3 21.22 -0.26 -4.02
C ASP A 3 20.89 -1.23 -5.15
N GLU A 4 21.55 -2.39 -5.16
CA GLU A 4 21.34 -3.43 -6.17
C GLU A 4 19.99 -4.14 -5.99
N THR A 5 19.61 -4.41 -4.74
CA THR A 5 18.28 -4.95 -4.39
C THR A 5 17.20 -3.93 -4.76
N ARG A 6 17.43 -2.66 -4.40
CA ARG A 6 16.52 -1.56 -4.72
C ARG A 6 16.36 -1.35 -6.23
N ALA A 7 17.45 -1.41 -6.99
CA ALA A 7 17.42 -1.34 -8.44
C ALA A 7 16.67 -2.53 -9.06
N GLU A 8 16.74 -3.71 -8.46
CA GLU A 8 15.95 -4.86 -8.90
C GLU A 8 14.45 -4.65 -8.67
N ALA A 9 14.05 -4.19 -7.48
CA ALA A 9 12.67 -3.84 -7.19
C ALA A 9 12.13 -2.78 -8.19
N ALA A 10 12.93 -1.75 -8.49
CA ALA A 10 12.59 -0.76 -9.51
C ALA A 10 12.37 -1.39 -10.90
N ARG A 11 13.28 -2.28 -11.35
CA ARG A 11 13.12 -3.02 -12.62
C ARG A 11 11.84 -3.85 -12.63
N GLN A 12 11.52 -4.51 -11.52
CA GLN A 12 10.34 -5.36 -11.43
C GLN A 12 9.03 -4.56 -11.50
N ALA A 13 8.94 -3.44 -10.77
CA ALA A 13 7.78 -2.56 -10.82
C ALA A 13 7.59 -2.00 -12.24
N LEU A 14 8.65 -1.47 -12.86
CA LEU A 14 8.60 -0.98 -14.24
C LEU A 14 8.27 -2.06 -15.26
N PHE A 15 8.79 -3.28 -15.08
CA PHE A 15 8.46 -4.42 -15.93
C PHE A 15 6.95 -4.73 -15.87
N CYS A 16 6.36 -4.76 -14.67
CA CYS A 16 4.92 -5.00 -14.52
C CYS A 16 4.09 -3.92 -15.22
N GLU A 17 4.43 -2.64 -15.03
CA GLU A 17 3.76 -1.53 -15.73
C GLU A 17 3.91 -1.65 -17.26
N GLN A 18 5.10 -2.02 -17.74
CA GLN A 18 5.35 -2.17 -19.17
C GLN A 18 4.55 -3.32 -19.79
N VAL A 19 4.47 -4.47 -19.12
CA VAL A 19 3.69 -5.62 -19.59
C VAL A 19 2.20 -5.26 -19.67
N LEU A 20 1.65 -4.63 -18.62
CA LEU A 20 0.26 -4.18 -18.60
C LEU A 20 -0.02 -3.15 -19.71
N THR A 21 0.88 -2.16 -19.87
CA THR A 21 0.77 -1.12 -20.90
C THR A 21 0.77 -1.72 -22.30
N LYS A 22 1.63 -2.73 -22.57
CA LYS A 22 1.70 -3.42 -23.87
C LYS A 22 0.39 -4.15 -24.21
N SER A 23 -0.38 -4.52 -23.19
CA SER A 23 -1.71 -5.13 -23.31
C SER A 23 -2.85 -4.11 -23.28
N GLY A 24 -2.57 -2.80 -23.32
CA GLY A 24 -3.59 -1.75 -23.24
C GLY A 24 -4.25 -1.63 -21.87
N SER A 25 -3.59 -2.10 -20.81
CA SER A 25 -4.05 -2.07 -19.42
C SER A 25 -3.09 -1.24 -18.54
N ASN A 26 -3.42 -1.13 -17.26
CA ASN A 26 -2.57 -0.59 -16.20
C ASN A 26 -2.92 -1.31 -14.88
N VAL A 27 -2.19 -1.03 -13.79
CA VAL A 27 -2.41 -1.70 -12.51
C VAL A 27 -3.84 -1.49 -11.96
N LEU A 28 -4.43 -0.32 -12.20
CA LEU A 28 -5.78 0.01 -11.73
C LEU A 28 -6.85 -0.75 -12.52
N LEU A 29 -6.79 -0.72 -13.86
CA LEU A 29 -7.70 -1.47 -14.74
C LEU A 29 -7.60 -2.98 -14.48
N GLU A 30 -6.41 -3.46 -14.19
CA GLU A 30 -6.16 -4.86 -13.86
C GLU A 30 -6.77 -5.25 -12.51
N THR A 31 -6.62 -4.42 -11.48
CA THR A 31 -7.27 -4.61 -10.17
C THR A 31 -8.79 -4.61 -10.28
N LEU A 32 -9.34 -3.74 -11.14
CA LEU A 32 -10.79 -3.57 -11.34
C LEU A 32 -11.38 -4.49 -12.42
N ARG A 33 -10.59 -5.42 -12.99
CA ARG A 33 -10.97 -6.23 -14.15
C ARG A 33 -12.30 -6.98 -13.97
N GLU A 34 -12.55 -7.50 -12.77
CA GLU A 34 -13.75 -8.30 -12.45
C GLU A 34 -14.86 -7.46 -11.78
N ALA A 35 -14.64 -6.16 -11.57
CA ALA A 35 -15.60 -5.27 -10.95
C ALA A 35 -16.79 -5.02 -11.90
N LYS A 36 -18.02 -5.24 -11.41
CA LYS A 36 -19.25 -4.92 -12.15
C LYS A 36 -19.59 -3.43 -12.09
N SER A 37 -19.19 -2.80 -11.00
CA SER A 37 -19.30 -1.37 -10.72
C SER A 37 -18.16 -0.99 -9.79
N VAL A 38 -17.77 0.28 -9.80
CA VAL A 38 -16.77 0.83 -8.88
C VAL A 38 -17.49 1.87 -8.04
N ALA A 39 -17.94 1.48 -6.85
CA ALA A 39 -18.45 2.43 -5.88
C ALA A 39 -17.33 2.83 -4.91
N ALA A 40 -17.40 4.08 -4.43
CA ALA A 40 -16.47 4.56 -3.41
C ALA A 40 -16.54 3.66 -2.17
N TRP A 41 -15.40 3.46 -1.53
CA TRP A 41 -15.20 2.63 -0.33
C TRP A 41 -15.36 1.12 -0.52
N GLU A 42 -15.80 0.64 -1.69
CA GLU A 42 -15.81 -0.80 -1.98
C GLU A 42 -14.38 -1.32 -2.16
N HIS A 43 -14.15 -2.54 -1.66
CA HIS A 43 -12.88 -3.23 -1.79
C HIS A 43 -12.80 -3.99 -3.11
N PHE A 44 -11.65 -3.87 -3.76
CA PHE A 44 -11.32 -4.58 -4.99
C PHE A 44 -9.97 -5.32 -4.86
N PRO A 45 -9.89 -6.58 -5.34
CA PRO A 45 -11.01 -7.41 -5.74
C PRO A 45 -11.96 -7.71 -4.57
N GLN A 46 -13.15 -8.24 -4.87
CA GLN A 46 -14.06 -8.67 -3.82
C GLN A 46 -13.44 -9.81 -2.99
N GLY A 47 -13.46 -9.66 -1.66
CA GLY A 47 -12.90 -10.64 -0.72
C GLY A 47 -11.43 -10.40 -0.36
N ASP A 48 -10.86 -9.27 -0.80
CA ASP A 48 -9.45 -8.91 -0.66
C ASP A 48 -8.52 -9.97 -1.28
N VAL A 49 -7.23 -9.67 -1.35
CA VAL A 49 -6.20 -10.63 -1.78
C VAL A 49 -5.43 -11.08 -0.57
N PHE A 50 -5.28 -12.39 -0.36
CA PHE A 50 -4.51 -12.96 0.74
C PHE A 50 -3.57 -14.07 0.25
N ASP A 51 -2.31 -13.98 0.66
CA ASP A 51 -1.30 -15.02 0.47
C ASP A 51 -1.13 -15.85 1.75
N PRO A 52 -1.51 -17.15 1.75
CA PRO A 52 -1.36 -18.01 2.91
C PRO A 52 0.08 -18.38 3.24
N GLU A 53 1.03 -18.24 2.30
CA GLU A 53 2.44 -18.58 2.53
C GLU A 53 3.15 -17.49 3.34
N THR A 54 3.01 -16.25 2.89
CA THR A 54 3.71 -15.11 3.49
C THR A 54 2.87 -14.41 4.57
N GLY A 55 1.54 -14.49 4.45
CA GLY A 55 0.58 -13.73 5.25
C GLY A 55 0.24 -12.37 4.66
N ALA A 56 0.79 -11.99 3.50
CA ALA A 56 0.52 -10.72 2.85
C ALA A 56 -0.97 -10.61 2.45
N GLN A 57 -1.57 -9.45 2.68
CA GLN A 57 -2.93 -9.13 2.26
C GLN A 57 -2.99 -7.74 1.65
N TRP A 58 -3.81 -7.55 0.63
CA TRP A 58 -4.12 -6.22 0.12
C TRP A 58 -5.55 -6.12 -0.39
N TYR A 59 -6.07 -4.90 -0.39
CA TYR A 59 -7.24 -4.52 -1.17
C TYR A 59 -7.06 -3.11 -1.71
N TYR A 60 -7.80 -2.77 -2.76
CA TYR A 60 -7.90 -1.44 -3.33
C TYR A 60 -9.26 -0.83 -3.02
N HIS A 61 -9.32 0.46 -2.70
CA HIS A 61 -10.58 1.22 -2.77
C HIS A 61 -10.34 2.61 -3.37
N SER A 62 -11.44 3.27 -3.75
CA SER A 62 -11.46 4.67 -4.18
C SER A 62 -12.36 5.49 -3.29
N HIS A 63 -12.10 6.80 -3.22
CA HIS A 63 -12.93 7.76 -2.50
C HIS A 63 -13.88 8.44 -3.49
N PRO A 64 -14.97 9.08 -3.05
CA PRO A 64 -15.79 9.89 -3.94
C PRO A 64 -14.92 10.93 -4.66
N PRO A 65 -15.06 11.08 -5.98
CA PRO A 65 -14.19 11.99 -6.74
C PRO A 65 -14.39 13.42 -6.25
N GLN A 66 -13.27 14.07 -5.90
CA GLN A 66 -13.24 15.48 -5.52
C GLN A 66 -12.54 16.29 -6.61
N GLU A 67 -13.01 17.51 -6.85
CA GLU A 67 -12.43 18.39 -7.87
C GLU A 67 -10.96 18.69 -7.52
N GLY A 68 -10.06 18.47 -8.48
CA GLY A 68 -8.62 18.67 -8.30
C GLY A 68 -7.88 17.54 -7.57
N GLN A 69 -8.55 16.44 -7.23
CA GLN A 69 -7.91 15.29 -6.59
C GLN A 69 -7.00 14.54 -7.59
N ALA A 70 -5.71 14.45 -7.25
CA ALA A 70 -4.73 13.70 -8.06
C ALA A 70 -4.81 12.19 -7.84
N GLU A 71 -5.19 11.75 -6.62
CA GLU A 71 -5.39 10.35 -6.29
C GLU A 71 -6.77 9.87 -6.78
N HIS A 72 -6.80 8.73 -7.47
CA HIS A 72 -8.07 8.04 -7.77
C HIS A 72 -8.47 7.11 -6.61
N GLY A 73 -7.50 6.41 -6.05
CA GLY A 73 -7.65 5.61 -4.85
C GLY A 73 -6.33 4.97 -4.48
N HIS A 74 -6.38 4.02 -3.55
CA HIS A 74 -5.16 3.44 -2.99
C HIS A 74 -5.35 1.98 -2.61
N PHE A 75 -4.23 1.27 -2.59
CA PHE A 75 -4.12 -0.06 -2.05
C PHE A 75 -3.77 0.03 -0.57
N HIS A 76 -4.50 -0.66 0.29
CA HIS A 76 -4.03 -0.91 1.64
C HIS A 76 -3.29 -2.24 1.69
N CYS A 77 -2.07 -2.21 2.21
CA CYS A 77 -1.20 -3.37 2.32
C CYS A 77 -1.11 -3.81 3.80
N PHE A 78 -1.28 -5.10 4.04
CA PHE A 78 -1.31 -5.70 5.36
C PHE A 78 -0.47 -6.98 5.42
N VAL A 79 -0.16 -7.42 6.63
CA VAL A 79 0.39 -8.74 6.91
C VAL A 79 -0.37 -9.40 8.05
N ARG A 80 -0.72 -10.68 7.87
CA ARG A 80 -1.24 -11.59 8.89
C ARG A 80 -0.18 -12.63 9.27
N PRO A 81 0.65 -12.39 10.28
CA PRO A 81 1.80 -13.25 10.58
C PRO A 81 1.42 -14.67 11.01
N GLU A 82 0.19 -14.87 11.50
CA GLU A 82 -0.36 -16.15 11.98
C GLU A 82 -1.45 -16.72 11.05
N GLY A 83 -1.48 -16.28 9.78
CA GLY A 83 -2.40 -16.79 8.76
C GLY A 83 -3.77 -16.11 8.74
N ALA A 84 -4.70 -16.64 7.94
CA ALA A 84 -5.97 -15.98 7.59
C ALA A 84 -6.83 -15.55 8.78
N ASN A 85 -6.79 -16.30 9.88
CA ASN A 85 -7.57 -16.04 11.10
C ASN A 85 -6.74 -15.36 12.21
N GLY A 86 -5.46 -15.07 11.93
CA GLY A 86 -4.55 -14.40 12.85
C GLY A 86 -4.73 -12.88 12.87
N PRO A 87 -3.95 -12.17 13.69
CA PRO A 87 -3.97 -10.72 13.73
C PRO A 87 -3.59 -10.14 12.36
N ILE A 88 -4.19 -9.01 12.00
CA ILE A 88 -3.90 -8.27 10.77
C ILE A 88 -3.23 -6.95 11.11
N HIS A 89 -2.15 -6.60 10.41
CA HIS A 89 -1.39 -5.38 10.65
C HIS A 89 -1.23 -4.60 9.36
N HIS A 90 -1.65 -3.34 9.35
CA HIS A 90 -1.44 -2.44 8.23
C HIS A 90 0.01 -1.98 8.18
N ILE A 91 0.67 -2.15 7.03
CA ILE A 91 2.07 -1.75 6.84
C ILE A 91 2.19 -0.42 6.09
N VAL A 92 1.40 -0.21 5.04
CA VAL A 92 1.41 1.02 4.23
C VAL A 92 0.21 1.05 3.29
N ALA A 93 -0.24 2.24 2.91
CA ALA A 93 -1.13 2.46 1.79
C ALA A 93 -0.36 2.98 0.56
N VAL A 94 -0.69 2.47 -0.62
CA VAL A 94 -0.08 2.82 -1.91
C VAL A 94 -1.09 3.57 -2.77
N GLY A 95 -0.94 4.89 -2.86
CA GLY A 95 -1.82 5.78 -3.63
C GLY A 95 -1.48 5.82 -5.10
N VAL A 96 -2.51 5.78 -5.95
CA VAL A 96 -2.38 5.84 -7.41
C VAL A 96 -3.27 6.90 -8.05
N ASP A 97 -2.80 7.46 -9.16
CA ASP A 97 -3.57 8.37 -10.00
C ASP A 97 -4.66 7.63 -10.83
N PRO A 98 -5.54 8.34 -11.56
CA PRO A 98 -6.55 7.73 -12.44
C PRO A 98 -6.01 6.84 -13.57
N TYR A 99 -4.69 6.86 -13.81
CA TYR A 99 -4.01 6.02 -14.79
C TYR A 99 -3.24 4.86 -14.15
N GLY A 100 -3.41 4.65 -12.83
CA GLY A 100 -2.74 3.61 -12.06
C GLY A 100 -1.27 3.91 -11.77
N ARG A 101 -0.80 5.15 -11.92
CA ARG A 101 0.60 5.50 -11.62
C ARG A 101 0.77 5.73 -10.13
N LEU A 102 1.86 5.19 -9.58
CA LEU A 102 2.26 5.43 -8.20
C LEU A 102 2.37 6.95 -7.93
N LEU A 103 1.71 7.42 -6.87
CA LEU A 103 1.62 8.83 -6.51
C LEU A 103 2.19 9.13 -5.12
N ARG A 104 1.85 8.29 -4.13
CA ARG A 104 2.26 8.48 -2.73
C ARG A 104 2.22 7.18 -1.94
N LEU A 105 2.97 7.17 -0.84
CA LEU A 105 2.93 6.15 0.21
C LEU A 105 2.52 6.81 1.52
N PHE A 106 1.66 6.17 2.31
CA PHE A 106 1.20 6.76 3.57
C PHE A 106 0.77 5.72 4.59
N THR A 107 0.76 6.11 5.85
CA THR A 107 0.14 5.35 6.93
C THR A 107 -1.13 6.04 7.38
N VAL A 108 -2.05 5.26 7.93
CA VAL A 108 -3.32 5.75 8.44
C VAL A 108 -3.48 5.34 9.90
N ASN A 109 -4.39 6.05 10.56
CA ASN A 109 -4.79 5.75 11.91
C ASN A 109 -5.53 4.40 11.99
N GLN A 110 -5.43 3.72 13.13
CA GLN A 110 -6.04 2.41 13.36
C GLN A 110 -7.54 2.40 13.07
N TRP A 111 -8.28 3.45 13.44
CA TRP A 111 -9.71 3.51 13.19
C TRP A 111 -10.08 3.42 11.69
N VAL A 112 -9.17 3.81 10.80
CA VAL A 112 -9.38 3.83 9.34
C VAL A 112 -9.45 2.41 8.79
N VAL A 113 -8.56 1.55 9.27
CA VAL A 113 -8.38 0.18 8.74
C VAL A 113 -8.89 -0.91 9.68
N GLY A 114 -9.17 -0.58 10.94
CA GLY A 114 -9.68 -1.51 11.94
C GLY A 114 -8.76 -2.69 12.22
N ASP A 115 -7.45 -2.50 12.05
CA ASP A 115 -6.45 -3.57 12.19
C ASP A 115 -6.12 -3.88 13.65
N ASN A 116 -5.30 -4.90 13.89
CA ASN A 116 -4.75 -5.18 15.20
C ASN A 116 -3.50 -4.32 15.39
N TRP A 117 -3.58 -3.34 16.29
CA TRP A 117 -2.46 -2.42 16.50
C TRP A 117 -1.16 -3.16 16.81
N LEU A 118 -0.11 -2.72 16.14
CA LEU A 118 1.25 -3.17 16.35
C LEU A 118 2.17 -1.96 16.24
N ASP A 119 3.06 -1.79 17.21
CA ASP A 119 3.99 -0.66 17.24
C ASP A 119 4.98 -0.72 16.07
N ALA A 120 5.71 0.38 15.87
CA ALA A 120 6.51 0.61 14.68
C ALA A 120 7.53 -0.50 14.41
N GLU A 121 8.37 -0.86 15.38
CA GLU A 121 9.46 -1.81 15.15
C GLU A 121 8.97 -3.24 14.85
N PRO A 122 7.97 -3.80 15.57
CA PRO A 122 7.38 -5.06 15.17
C PRO A 122 6.63 -5.01 13.83
N THR A 123 5.98 -3.88 13.49
CA THR A 123 5.35 -3.70 12.17
C THR A 123 6.39 -3.71 11.05
N ILE A 124 7.50 -3.00 11.26
CA ILE A 124 8.65 -2.96 10.35
C ILE A 124 9.24 -4.35 10.13
N ALA A 125 9.28 -5.20 11.17
CA ALA A 125 9.73 -6.59 11.05
C ALA A 125 8.84 -7.46 10.14
N LEU A 126 7.61 -7.03 9.86
CA LEU A 126 6.69 -7.72 8.95
C LEU A 126 6.90 -7.34 7.48
N LEU A 127 7.58 -6.23 7.16
CA LEU A 127 7.76 -5.77 5.77
C LEU A 127 8.30 -6.85 4.82
N PRO A 128 9.30 -7.67 5.18
CA PRO A 128 9.80 -8.72 4.28
C PRO A 128 8.78 -9.82 3.96
N ARG A 129 7.67 -9.90 4.72
CA ARG A 129 6.58 -10.85 4.46
C ARG A 129 5.58 -10.31 3.44
N PHE A 130 5.67 -9.05 3.02
CA PHE A 130 4.80 -8.53 1.97
C PHE A 130 5.34 -8.92 0.59
N ASP A 131 5.23 -10.21 0.27
CA ASP A 131 5.80 -10.80 -0.94
C ASP A 131 4.77 -11.64 -1.71
N LEU A 132 3.94 -10.99 -2.50
CA LEU A 132 2.82 -11.58 -3.23
C LEU A 132 3.29 -12.16 -4.59
N HIS A 133 3.77 -13.40 -4.61
CA HIS A 133 4.24 -14.08 -5.83
C HIS A 133 3.29 -15.20 -6.32
N PHE A 134 2.01 -14.86 -6.57
CA PHE A 134 1.02 -15.84 -7.05
C PHE A 134 0.08 -15.28 -8.12
N ALA A 135 -0.54 -16.19 -8.87
CA ALA A 135 -1.13 -15.91 -10.19
C ALA A 135 -2.43 -15.08 -10.17
N ARG A 136 -3.22 -15.18 -9.09
CA ARG A 136 -4.57 -14.62 -8.99
C ARG A 136 -4.63 -13.57 -7.87
N PRO A 137 -5.54 -12.57 -7.95
CA PRO A 137 -6.41 -12.24 -9.08
C PRO A 137 -5.62 -11.73 -10.30
N SER A 138 -4.44 -11.13 -10.06
CA SER A 138 -3.50 -10.75 -11.11
C SER A 138 -2.06 -10.82 -10.62
N TYR A 139 -1.27 -11.69 -11.27
CA TYR A 139 0.16 -11.82 -11.00
C TYR A 139 0.91 -10.48 -11.13
N LEU A 140 0.54 -9.65 -12.11
CA LEU A 140 1.26 -8.39 -12.38
C LEU A 140 0.96 -7.32 -11.34
N VAL A 141 -0.28 -7.25 -10.81
CA VAL A 141 -0.61 -6.33 -9.71
C VAL A 141 0.06 -6.79 -8.41
N ASN A 142 -0.04 -8.09 -8.10
CA ASN A 142 0.61 -8.67 -6.93
C ASN A 142 2.12 -8.39 -6.92
N ARG A 143 2.79 -8.69 -8.03
CA ARG A 143 4.23 -8.47 -8.18
C ARG A 143 4.59 -6.98 -8.20
N TRP A 144 3.77 -6.12 -8.79
CA TRP A 144 4.00 -4.67 -8.75
C TRP A 144 3.91 -4.13 -7.32
N LEU A 145 2.92 -4.55 -6.52
CA LEU A 145 2.80 -4.16 -5.13
C LEU A 145 3.99 -4.62 -4.28
N SER A 146 4.41 -5.89 -4.41
CA SER A 146 5.62 -6.39 -3.73
C SER A 146 6.85 -5.56 -4.11
N ALA A 147 7.03 -5.28 -5.40
CA ALA A 147 8.16 -4.51 -5.90
C ALA A 147 8.13 -3.04 -5.43
N VAL A 148 6.96 -2.41 -5.33
CA VAL A 148 6.83 -1.05 -4.77
C VAL A 148 7.18 -1.05 -3.28
N VAL A 149 6.68 -2.01 -2.50
CA VAL A 149 6.99 -2.08 -1.07
C VAL A 149 8.47 -2.37 -0.82
N ASP A 150 9.11 -3.22 -1.64
CA ASP A 150 10.55 -3.48 -1.53
C ASP A 150 11.40 -2.27 -1.96
N LEU A 151 11.04 -1.61 -3.07
CA LEU A 151 11.73 -0.42 -3.59
C LEU A 151 11.76 0.73 -2.56
N TYR A 152 10.67 0.91 -1.81
CA TYR A 152 10.52 1.97 -0.83
C TYR A 152 10.61 1.47 0.62
N SER A 153 11.23 0.31 0.86
CA SER A 153 11.27 -0.32 2.19
C SER A 153 11.81 0.63 3.27
N GLU A 154 12.86 1.40 2.97
CA GLU A 154 13.44 2.36 3.92
C GLU A 154 12.52 3.56 4.19
N GLU A 155 11.87 4.09 3.14
CA GLU A 155 10.88 5.15 3.28
C GLU A 155 9.66 4.67 4.08
N ILE A 156 9.20 3.44 3.85
CA ILE A 156 8.09 2.84 4.59
C ILE A 156 8.46 2.66 6.06
N ARG A 157 9.70 2.25 6.39
CA ARG A 157 10.18 2.22 7.79
C ARG A 157 10.11 3.59 8.45
N MET A 158 10.48 4.65 7.74
CA MET A 158 10.35 6.02 8.25
C MET A 158 8.90 6.42 8.47
N LEU A 159 8.01 6.12 7.51
CA LEU A 159 6.58 6.40 7.63
C LEU A 159 5.95 5.67 8.82
N ILE A 160 6.32 4.41 9.06
CA ILE A 160 5.80 3.63 10.20
C ILE A 160 6.28 4.20 11.55
N ARG A 161 7.53 4.66 11.65
CA ARG A 161 8.00 5.35 12.87
C ARG A 161 7.30 6.69 13.08
N GLU A 162 7.10 7.42 11.99
CA GLU A 162 6.40 8.70 12.02
C GLU A 162 4.93 8.55 12.42
N ARG A 163 4.27 7.47 12.00
CA ARG A 163 2.91 7.10 12.45
C ARG A 163 2.82 7.07 13.97
N ASP A 164 3.71 6.34 14.61
CA ASP A 164 3.72 6.18 16.07
C ASP A 164 4.05 7.50 16.77
N ARG A 165 4.99 8.27 16.22
CA ARG A 165 5.34 9.60 16.74
C ARG A 165 4.14 10.54 16.70
N VAL A 166 3.46 10.63 15.56
CA VAL A 166 2.27 11.49 15.38
C VAL A 166 1.15 11.07 16.33
N LEU A 167 0.90 9.77 16.50
CA LEU A 167 -0.11 9.29 17.44
C LEU A 167 0.24 9.58 18.91
N ALA A 168 1.52 9.49 19.28
CA ALA A 168 1.97 9.80 20.64
C ALA A 168 1.90 11.30 20.97
N GLU A 169 2.10 12.16 19.98
CA GLU A 169 2.02 13.61 20.12
C GLU A 169 0.62 14.19 19.92
N HIS A 170 -0.31 13.41 19.36
CA HIS A 170 -1.66 13.86 19.04
C HIS A 170 -2.45 14.22 20.29
N GLN A 171 -2.89 15.48 20.36
CA GLN A 171 -3.77 15.98 21.41
C GLN A 171 -5.16 16.16 20.81
N SER A 172 -6.11 15.35 21.26
CA SER A 172 -7.50 15.45 20.83
C SER A 172 -8.24 16.51 21.63
N ALA A 173 -9.25 17.14 21.02
CA ALA A 173 -10.02 18.21 21.66
C ALA A 173 -10.90 17.73 22.83
N ASN A 174 -11.19 16.43 22.90
CA ASN A 174 -12.15 15.82 23.83
C ASN A 174 -11.57 14.61 24.59
N ASP A 175 -10.25 14.54 24.79
CA ASP A 175 -9.55 13.40 25.41
C ASP A 175 -9.85 12.04 24.74
N THR A 176 -10.26 12.06 23.46
CA THR A 176 -10.43 10.87 22.64
C THR A 176 -9.06 10.20 22.45
N PRO A 177 -8.94 8.88 22.64
CA PRO A 177 -7.69 8.17 22.38
C PRO A 177 -7.21 8.46 20.96
N ALA A 178 -5.92 8.75 20.77
CA ALA A 178 -5.40 9.16 19.46
C ALA A 178 -5.72 8.17 18.34
N ARG A 179 -5.76 6.87 18.66
CA ARG A 179 -6.08 5.80 17.70
C ARG A 179 -7.56 5.73 17.28
N ASP A 180 -8.43 6.40 18.02
CA ASP A 180 -9.88 6.44 17.80
C ASP A 180 -10.35 7.81 17.27
N ASP A 181 -9.46 8.81 17.22
CA ASP A 181 -9.80 10.17 16.84
C ASP A 181 -9.95 10.33 15.33
N ARG A 182 -11.20 10.56 14.90
CA ARG A 182 -11.60 10.74 13.49
C ARG A 182 -11.04 12.02 12.86
N ALA A 183 -10.49 12.95 13.64
CA ALA A 183 -9.80 14.12 13.10
C ALA A 183 -8.40 13.80 12.56
N LEU A 184 -7.82 12.66 12.94
CA LEU A 184 -6.50 12.19 12.49
C LEU A 184 -6.67 10.93 11.64
N GLU A 185 -6.77 11.09 10.33
CA GLU A 185 -6.89 9.98 9.37
C GLU A 185 -5.53 9.50 8.87
N VAL A 186 -4.76 10.38 8.22
CA VAL A 186 -3.42 10.10 7.71
C VAL A 186 -2.40 10.49 8.77
N THR A 187 -1.54 9.54 9.14
CA THR A 187 -0.57 9.70 10.24
C THR A 187 0.85 9.99 9.74
N SER A 188 1.18 9.61 8.50
CA SER A 188 2.41 10.00 7.82
C SER A 188 2.26 9.78 6.32
N GLU A 189 2.93 10.59 5.49
CA GLU A 189 2.87 10.44 4.04
C GLU A 189 4.16 10.88 3.33
N LEU A 190 4.36 10.34 2.12
CA LEU A 190 5.46 10.67 1.22
C LEU A 190 4.97 10.61 -0.23
N GLY A 191 5.10 11.71 -0.97
CA GLY A 191 4.95 11.72 -2.42
C GLY A 191 6.10 10.98 -3.10
N VAL A 192 5.80 10.11 -4.06
CA VAL A 192 6.78 9.26 -4.74
C VAL A 192 6.53 9.21 -6.24
N ASP A 193 7.59 9.02 -7.02
CA ASP A 193 7.53 8.81 -8.46
C ASP A 193 8.43 7.62 -8.82
N LEU A 194 7.81 6.53 -9.32
CA LEU A 194 8.52 5.30 -9.66
C LEU A 194 9.61 5.51 -10.71
N ARG A 195 9.36 6.34 -11.73
CA ARG A 195 10.32 6.57 -12.82
C ARG A 195 11.47 7.44 -12.36
N GLN A 196 11.18 8.45 -11.54
CA GLN A 196 12.21 9.29 -10.94
C GLN A 196 13.11 8.47 -10.00
N MET A 197 12.51 7.62 -9.16
CA MET A 197 13.25 6.72 -8.27
C MET A 197 14.13 5.75 -9.07
N ALA A 198 13.57 5.09 -10.08
CA ALA A 198 14.33 4.16 -10.93
C ALA A 198 15.50 4.84 -11.65
N ALA A 199 15.27 6.04 -12.22
CA ALA A 199 16.32 6.81 -12.89
C ALA A 199 17.46 7.19 -11.92
N GLY A 200 17.12 7.53 -10.66
CA GLY A 200 18.10 7.79 -9.60
C GLY A 200 18.97 6.58 -9.25
N LEU A 201 18.46 5.36 -9.49
CA LEU A 201 19.17 4.09 -9.31
C LEU A 201 19.89 3.62 -10.59
N GLY A 202 19.83 4.39 -11.67
CA GLY A 202 20.43 4.03 -12.97
C GLY A 202 19.68 2.91 -13.71
N VAL A 203 18.38 2.77 -13.46
CA VAL A 203 17.46 1.80 -14.09
C VAL A 203 16.51 2.48 -15.06
#